data_AF-A0A9N9SUT0-F1
#
_entry.id   AF-A0A9N9SUT0-F1
#
_cell.length_a   1.000
_cell.length_b   1.000
_cell.length_c   1.000
_cell.angle_alpha   90.00
_cell.angle_beta   90.00
_cell.angle_gamma   90.00
#
_symmetry.space_group_name_H-M   'P 1'
#
loop_
_entity.id
_entity.type
_entity.pdbx_description
1 polymer ?
#
loop_
_entity_poly.entity_id
_entity_poly.type
_entity_poly.pdbx_seq_one_letter_code
_entity_poly.pdbx_strand_id
1 'polypeptide(L)'
;MEKECAKSFQSCPRKVSENITSKFQEAVKDLKLGELLHDDLFGLFEAMSAIEMMDPKMDAGMLCNRGSRKIISFDQAVQVSTISYLV
;
A
#
# COMPACT_ATOMS: atom_id res chain seq x y z
N MET A 1 -30.44 -5.68 -15.06
CA MET A 1 -30.20 -4.25 -15.36
C MET A 1 -29.47 -3.66 -14.18
N GLU A 2 -28.17 -3.94 -14.06
CA GLU A 2 -27.31 -3.32 -13.04
C GLU A 2 -26.43 -2.33 -13.77
N LYS A 3 -26.79 -1.06 -13.64
CA LYS A 3 -26.08 0.07 -14.23
C LYS A 3 -25.23 0.74 -13.16
N GLU A 4 -23.94 0.82 -13.49
CA GLU A 4 -23.01 1.92 -13.21
C GLU A 4 -22.80 2.37 -11.75
N CYS A 5 -21.67 1.96 -11.17
CA CYS A 5 -20.87 2.83 -10.32
C CYS A 5 -19.38 2.51 -10.52
N ALA A 6 -18.81 2.98 -11.63
CA ALA A 6 -17.37 2.89 -11.90
C ALA A 6 -16.94 4.08 -12.77
N LYS A 7 -17.17 5.31 -12.31
CA LYS A 7 -16.68 6.51 -12.98
C LYS A 7 -16.19 7.54 -11.97
N SER A 8 -14.89 7.53 -11.72
CA SER A 8 -14.01 8.70 -11.93
C SER A 8 -12.62 8.41 -11.35
N PHE A 9 -11.83 7.62 -12.07
CA PHE A 9 -10.38 7.75 -11.99
C PHE A 9 -9.95 8.29 -13.35
N GLN A 10 -9.61 9.57 -13.42
CA GLN A 10 -9.12 10.23 -14.62
C GLN A 10 -8.05 9.33 -15.26
N SER A 11 -8.28 8.95 -16.52
CA SER A 11 -7.32 8.15 -17.27
C SER A 11 -6.11 9.02 -17.59
N CYS A 12 -5.15 9.07 -16.67
CA CYS A 12 -3.78 9.42 -17.04
C CYS A 12 -3.40 8.54 -18.24
N PRO A 13 -2.73 9.09 -19.28
CA PRO A 13 -2.24 8.26 -20.37
C PRO A 13 -1.44 7.12 -19.75
N ARG A 14 -1.90 5.87 -19.93
CA ARG A 14 -1.22 4.70 -19.38
C ARG A 14 0.17 4.68 -19.99
N LYS A 15 1.16 5.20 -19.25
CA LYS A 15 2.56 4.96 -19.58
C LYS A 15 2.71 3.45 -19.70
N VAL A 16 3.18 3.01 -20.86
CA VAL A 16 3.60 1.63 -21.05
C VAL A 16 4.71 1.39 -20.03
N SER A 17 4.47 0.46 -19.10
CA SER A 17 5.48 0.08 -18.11
C SER A 17 6.52 -0.79 -18.80
N GLU A 18 7.74 -0.28 -18.96
CA GLU A 18 8.87 -1.08 -19.42
C GLU A 18 9.44 -1.89 -18.26
N ASN A 19 9.86 -3.13 -18.55
CA ASN A 19 10.57 -3.95 -17.56
C ASN A 19 12.03 -3.47 -17.47
N ILE A 20 12.39 -2.90 -16.33
CA ILE A 20 13.74 -2.40 -16.05
C ILE A 20 14.54 -3.31 -15.10
N THR A 21 14.01 -4.47 -14.71
CA THR A 21 14.58 -5.29 -13.62
C THR A 21 16.05 -5.62 -13.86
N SER A 22 16.40 -6.11 -15.04
CA SER A 22 17.79 -6.49 -15.35
C SER A 22 18.73 -5.29 -15.37
N LYS A 23 18.30 -4.16 -15.96
CA LYS A 23 19.10 -2.94 -16.04
C LYS A 23 19.36 -2.34 -14.65
N PHE A 24 18.33 -2.35 -13.79
CA PHE A 24 18.43 -1.88 -12.42
C PHE A 24 19.38 -2.75 -11.59
N GLN A 25 19.25 -4.08 -11.68
CA GLN A 25 20.13 -5.01 -10.98
C GLN A 25 21.60 -4.91 -11.41
N GLU A 26 21.85 -4.60 -12.69
CA GLU A 26 23.20 -4.36 -13.19
C GLU A 26 23.79 -3.06 -12.62
N ALA A 27 23.05 -1.95 -12.67
CA ALA A 27 23.51 -0.65 -12.17
C ALA A 27 23.80 -0.64 -10.66
N VAL A 28 23.05 -1.41 -9.86
CA VAL A 28 23.26 -1.48 -8.40
C VAL A 28 24.60 -2.13 -8.02
N LYS A 29 25.24 -2.89 -8.93
CA LYS A 29 26.53 -3.52 -8.66
C LYS A 29 27.69 -2.52 -8.50
N ASP A 30 27.53 -1.32 -9.04
CA ASP A 30 28.54 -0.27 -8.94
C ASP A 30 28.54 0.42 -7.56
N LEU A 31 27.48 0.21 -6.77
CA LEU A 31 27.34 0.78 -5.42
C LEU A 31 28.22 0.02 -4.41
N LYS A 32 29.07 0.74 -3.68
CA LYS A 32 29.90 0.16 -2.63
C LYS A 32 29.12 -0.01 -1.33
N LEU A 33 29.68 -0.83 -0.43
CA LEU A 33 29.13 -0.98 0.91
C LEU A 33 29.07 0.37 1.64
N GLY A 34 27.88 0.73 2.09
CA GLY A 34 27.62 2.00 2.80
C GLY A 34 27.22 3.16 1.90
N GLU A 35 27.23 3.00 0.57
CA GLU A 35 26.71 4.00 -0.36
C GLU A 35 25.19 3.85 -0.52
N LEU A 36 24.49 4.98 -0.69
CA LEU A 36 23.05 5.05 -0.88
C LEU A 36 22.75 6.06 -1.99
N LEU A 37 22.05 5.63 -3.04
CA LEU A 37 21.58 6.53 -4.09
C LEU A 37 20.24 7.14 -3.66
N HIS A 38 20.20 8.46 -3.49
CA HIS A 38 19.00 9.21 -3.16
C HIS A 38 19.08 10.65 -3.72
N ASP A 39 17.97 11.38 -3.66
CA ASP A 39 17.91 12.79 -4.05
C ASP A 39 18.55 13.69 -2.97
N ASP A 40 19.05 14.86 -3.34
CA ASP A 40 19.78 15.77 -2.43
C ASP A 40 18.91 16.29 -1.28
N LEU A 41 17.59 16.34 -1.49
CA LEU A 41 16.62 16.74 -0.47
C LEU A 41 16.22 15.60 0.48
N PHE A 42 16.60 14.35 0.19
CA PHE A 42 16.19 13.21 1.00
C PHE A 42 17.07 13.07 2.25
N GLY A 43 16.43 13.16 3.43
CA GLY A 43 17.09 12.96 4.72
C GLY A 43 16.90 11.54 5.26
N LEU A 44 17.93 10.98 5.89
CA LEU A 44 17.86 9.63 6.49
C LEU A 44 16.78 9.48 7.58
N PHE A 45 16.37 10.58 8.21
CA PHE A 45 15.28 10.56 9.20
C PHE A 45 13.92 10.20 8.57
N GLU A 46 13.71 10.54 7.30
CA GLU A 46 12.48 10.18 6.58
C GLU A 46 12.42 8.67 6.38
N ALA A 47 13.57 8.07 6.04
CA ALA A 47 13.71 6.61 5.87
C ALA A 47 13.39 5.82 7.15
N MET A 48 13.60 6.38 8.34
CA MET A 48 13.31 5.69 9.61
C MET A 48 11.83 5.36 9.80
N SER A 49 10.95 6.15 9.17
CA SER A 49 9.50 5.95 9.22
C SER A 49 8.97 5.06 8.09
N ALA A 50 9.82 4.69 7.13
CA ALA A 50 9.42 3.88 5.99
C ALA A 50 8.95 2.49 6.47
N ILE A 51 7.84 2.02 5.89
CA ILE A 51 7.31 0.69 6.17
C ILE A 51 8.09 -0.33 5.34
N GLU A 52 8.65 -1.33 6.01
CA GLU A 52 9.25 -2.47 5.36
C GLU A 52 8.17 -3.48 4.94
N MET A 53 8.02 -3.69 3.64
CA MET A 53 7.08 -4.68 3.12
C MET A 53 7.54 -6.09 3.47
N MET A 54 6.60 -6.98 3.76
CA MET A 54 6.86 -8.38 4.15
C MET A 54 7.57 -8.56 5.51
N ASP A 55 7.71 -7.51 6.31
CA ASP A 55 8.16 -7.64 7.71
C ASP A 55 6.95 -7.92 8.63
N PRO A 56 6.94 -9.01 9.43
CA PRO A 56 5.79 -9.39 10.27
C PRO A 56 5.35 -8.38 11.33
N LYS A 57 6.22 -7.42 11.69
CA LYS A 57 5.98 -6.38 12.71
C LYS A 57 5.65 -5.04 12.07
N MET A 58 6.26 -4.71 10.93
CA MET A 58 6.08 -3.43 10.25
C MET A 58 4.97 -3.48 9.19
N ASP A 59 4.68 -4.65 8.60
CA ASP A 59 3.66 -4.81 7.57
C ASP A 59 2.29 -5.19 8.17
N ALA A 60 1.38 -4.22 8.21
CA ALA A 60 0.01 -4.42 8.66
C ALA A 60 -0.75 -5.47 7.82
N GLY A 61 -0.42 -5.61 6.53
CA GLY A 61 -0.98 -6.62 5.64
C GLY A 61 -0.70 -8.04 6.10
N MET A 62 0.41 -8.26 6.81
CA MET A 62 0.77 -9.55 7.41
C MET A 62 0.04 -9.83 8.73
N LEU A 63 -0.40 -8.79 9.45
CA LEU A 63 -1.12 -8.91 10.72
C LEU A 63 -2.64 -9.04 10.58
N CYS A 64 -3.19 -8.74 9.39
CA CYS A 64 -4.62 -8.77 9.08
C CYS A 64 -5.30 -10.14 9.25
N ASN A 65 -4.57 -11.22 9.48
CA ASN A 65 -5.15 -12.55 9.71
C ASN A 65 -5.32 -12.93 11.19
N ARG A 66 -4.94 -12.06 12.15
CA ARG A 66 -4.98 -12.38 13.60
C ARG A 66 -6.33 -12.12 14.27
N GLY A 67 -7.28 -11.54 13.55
CA GLY A 67 -8.67 -11.49 13.97
C GLY A 67 -9.53 -11.53 12.71
N SER A 68 -10.38 -12.54 12.60
CA SER A 68 -11.42 -12.67 11.59
C SER A 68 -12.49 -11.58 11.79
N ARG A 69 -12.09 -10.30 11.74
CA ARG A 69 -13.03 -9.18 11.78
C ARG A 69 -13.69 -9.18 10.42
N LYS A 70 -14.91 -9.74 10.34
CA LYS A 70 -15.73 -9.65 9.15
C LYS A 70 -15.94 -8.16 8.86
N ILE A 71 -15.39 -7.67 7.75
CA ILE A 71 -15.64 -6.31 7.28
C ILE A 71 -17.12 -6.27 6.90
N ILE A 72 -17.94 -5.65 7.75
CA ILE A 72 -19.37 -5.47 7.54
C ILE A 72 -19.64 -4.04 7.11
N SER A 73 -20.57 -3.85 6.18
CA SER A 73 -21.04 -2.51 5.80
C SER A 73 -21.85 -1.87 6.94
N PHE A 74 -22.08 -0.56 6.85
CA PHE A 74 -22.90 0.17 7.84
C PHE A 74 -24.26 -0.50 8.06
N ASP A 75 -24.98 -0.82 6.97
CA ASP A 75 -26.30 -1.46 7.04
C ASP A 75 -26.24 -2.83 7.74
N GLN A 76 -25.18 -3.61 7.46
CA GLN A 76 -24.96 -4.89 8.12
C GLN A 76 -24.62 -4.72 9.60
N ALA A 77 -23.88 -3.67 9.99
CA ALA A 77 -23.55 -3.38 11.38
C ALA A 77 -24.78 -2.98 12.21
N VAL A 78 -25.73 -2.27 11.59
CA VAL A 78 -27.03 -1.93 12.20
C VAL A 78 -27.88 -3.19 12.37
N GLN A 79 -27.93 -4.07 11.37
CA GLN A 79 -28.68 -5.33 11.43
C GLN A 79 -28.12 -6.32 12.46
N VAL A 80 -26.80 -6.37 12.63
CA VAL A 80 -26.10 -7.24 13.59
C VAL A 80 -26.06 -6.61 14.99
N SER A 81 -26.83 -5.53 15.22
CA SER A 81 -26.96 -4.80 16.49
C SER A 81 -25.63 -4.46 17.17
N THR A 82 -24.56 -4.38 16.37
CA THR A 82 -23.20 -4.08 16.85
C THR A 82 -23.05 -2.59 17.14
N ILE A 83 -23.87 -1.77 16.48
CA ILE A 83 -23.99 -0.33 16.77
C ILE A 83 -25.45 -0.06 17.10
N SER A 84 -25.70 0.37 18.33
CA SER A 84 -27.00 0.88 18.77
C SER A 84 -27.02 2.39 18.58
N TYR A 85 -27.92 2.90 17.74
CA TYR A 85 -28.23 4.32 17.69
C TYR A 85 -29.48 4.54 18.54
N LEU A 86 -29.37 5.39 19.54
CA LEU A 86 -30.51 5.82 20.34
C LEU A 86 -31.31 6.81 19.48
N VAL A 87 -32.51 6.40 19.07
CA VAL A 87 -33.53 7.33 18.58
C VAL A 87 -34.10 8.09 19.77
#